data_AF-A0A182STW5-F1
#
_entry.id   AF-A0A182STW5-F1
#
_cell.length_a   1.000
_cell.length_b   1.000
_cell.length_c   1.000
_cell.angle_alpha   90.00
_cell.angle_beta   90.00
_cell.angle_gamma   90.00
#
_symmetry.space_group_name_H-M   'P 1'
#
loop_
_entity.id
_entity.type
_entity.pdbx_description
1 polymer ?
#
loop_
_entity_poly.entity_id
_entity_poly.type
_entity_poly.pdbx_seq_one_letter_code
_entity_poly.pdbx_strand_id
1 'polypeptide(L)'
;MAKLQMLEHQFIEHNVATEVKITVLSSKMDDLIKNVANLAWTTQLTEETVNLQKLNGRNIAKNLTIIQSDLTKVLAEQKLLVTNNQWKDYLSLRCCNSTMLPYNGGSLASIAHSSNYKSCNKIPFRVSGVYTIQPEKSFKKPITVFCDQEYESGGWAVIQHRYDGSTNFYRGWQEYKDGFGDLEGEFWLATSMENICVEKPKNMLQVWFGIR
;
A
#
# COMPACT_ATOMS: atom_id res chain seq x y z
N MET A 1 46.11 75.90 -46.82
CA MET A 1 44.77 75.32 -47.06
C MET A 1 44.69 73.84 -46.71
N ALA A 2 45.56 72.95 -47.22
CA ALA A 2 45.47 71.50 -46.97
C ALA A 2 45.46 71.05 -45.49
N LYS A 3 46.24 71.69 -44.60
CA LYS A 3 46.27 71.35 -43.17
C LYS A 3 44.95 71.61 -42.43
N LEU A 4 44.20 72.64 -42.85
CA LEU A 4 42.92 72.98 -42.23
C LEU A 4 41.84 71.96 -42.61
N GLN A 5 41.79 71.58 -43.89
CA GLN A 5 40.88 70.55 -44.40
C GLN A 5 41.12 69.18 -43.74
N MET A 6 42.38 68.85 -43.47
CA MET A 6 42.74 67.61 -42.77
C MET A 6 42.22 67.59 -41.31
N LEU A 7 42.30 68.74 -40.63
CA LEU A 7 41.80 68.88 -39.25
C LEU A 7 40.27 68.82 -39.19
N GLU A 8 39.59 69.47 -40.14
CA GLU A 8 38.13 69.40 -40.28
C GLU A 8 37.66 67.96 -40.51
N HIS A 9 38.34 67.22 -41.39
CA HIS A 9 38.04 65.80 -41.63
C HIS A 9 38.21 64.96 -40.36
N GLN A 10 39.33 65.11 -39.64
CA GLN A 10 39.58 64.37 -38.39
C GLN A 10 38.55 64.69 -37.31
N PHE A 11 38.11 65.95 -37.20
CA PHE A 11 37.08 66.35 -36.27
C PHE A 11 35.74 65.68 -36.60
N ILE A 12 35.35 65.66 -37.88
CA ILE A 12 34.13 65.00 -38.34
C ILE A 12 34.19 63.50 -38.07
N GLU A 13 35.29 62.83 -38.41
CA GLU A 13 35.45 61.39 -38.14
C GLU A 13 35.34 61.07 -36.64
N HIS A 14 35.98 61.86 -35.78
CA HIS A 14 35.88 61.68 -34.35
C HIS A 14 34.45 61.90 -33.85
N ASN A 15 33.75 62.93 -34.32
CA ASN A 15 32.37 63.21 -33.92
C ASN A 15 31.43 62.06 -34.33
N VAL A 16 31.55 61.57 -35.56
CA VAL A 16 30.78 60.41 -36.05
C VAL A 16 31.09 59.16 -35.22
N ALA A 17 32.36 58.88 -34.93
CA ALA A 17 32.75 57.74 -34.11
C ALA A 17 32.19 57.83 -32.68
N THR A 18 32.10 59.04 -32.11
CA THR A 18 31.47 59.24 -30.80
C THR A 18 29.96 59.03 -30.84
N GLU A 19 29.27 59.51 -31.88
CA GLU A 19 27.82 59.29 -32.04
C GLU A 19 27.48 57.80 -32.20
N VAL A 20 28.28 57.05 -32.96
CA VAL A 20 28.15 55.59 -33.09
C VAL A 20 28.32 54.91 -31.73
N LYS A 21 29.28 55.32 -30.91
CA LYS A 21 29.44 54.78 -29.55
C LYS A 21 28.25 55.09 -28.66
N ILE A 22 27.69 56.30 -28.75
CA ILE A 22 26.50 56.71 -27.98
C ILE A 22 25.28 55.88 -28.38
N THR A 23 25.05 55.67 -29.68
CA THR A 23 23.91 54.86 -30.15
C THR A 23 24.02 53.40 -29.71
N VAL A 24 25.22 52.80 -29.77
CA VAL A 24 25.47 51.45 -29.25
C VAL A 24 25.24 51.37 -27.74
N LEU A 25 25.71 52.38 -26.98
CA LEU A 25 25.47 52.44 -25.53
C LEU A 25 23.99 52.59 -25.20
N SER A 26 23.24 53.41 -25.95
CA SER A 26 21.79 53.56 -25.80
C SER A 26 21.07 52.23 -26.03
N SER A 27 21.41 51.51 -27.10
CA SER A 27 20.84 50.18 -27.38
C SER A 27 21.11 49.19 -26.25
N LYS A 28 22.32 49.18 -25.69
CA LYS A 28 22.66 48.32 -24.55
C LYS A 28 21.89 48.70 -23.28
N MET A 29 21.64 49.99 -23.07
CA MET A 29 20.83 50.48 -21.96
C MET A 29 19.38 50.00 -22.09
N ASP A 30 18.81 50.08 -23.30
CA ASP A 30 17.45 49.59 -23.58
C ASP A 30 17.33 48.08 -23.34
N ASP A 31 18.33 47.30 -23.73
CA ASP A 31 18.38 45.86 -23.46
C ASP A 31 18.48 45.56 -21.96
N LEU A 32 19.26 46.36 -21.22
CA LEU A 32 19.35 46.25 -19.77
C LEU A 32 17.99 46.54 -19.11
N ILE A 33 17.28 47.57 -19.56
CA ILE A 33 15.93 47.92 -19.07
C ILE A 33 14.96 46.75 -19.28
N LYS A 34 14.98 46.12 -20.46
CA LYS A 34 14.14 44.95 -20.75
C LYS A 34 14.47 43.77 -19.82
N ASN A 35 15.76 43.50 -19.60
CA ASN A 35 16.18 42.42 -18.71
C ASN A 35 15.77 42.67 -17.26
N VAL A 36 15.89 43.91 -16.77
CA VAL A 36 15.44 44.29 -15.42
C VAL A 36 13.92 44.14 -15.28
N ALA A 37 13.14 44.54 -16.29
CA ALA A 37 11.69 44.37 -16.29
C ALA A 37 11.29 42.88 -16.24
N ASN A 38 11.97 42.04 -17.04
CA ASN A 38 11.75 40.60 -17.03
C ASN A 38 12.09 40.00 -15.65
N LEU A 39 13.23 40.39 -15.06
CA LEU A 39 13.62 39.96 -13.72
C LEU A 39 12.59 40.37 -12.65
N ALA A 40 12.09 41.60 -12.70
CA ALA A 40 11.06 42.07 -11.78
C ALA A 40 9.76 41.24 -11.89
N TRP A 41 9.30 40.98 -13.12
CA TRP A 41 8.13 40.15 -13.35
C TRP A 41 8.32 38.71 -12.83
N THR A 42 9.48 38.10 -13.10
CA THR A 42 9.78 36.74 -12.58
C THR A 42 9.82 36.72 -11.06
N THR A 43 10.38 37.76 -10.42
CA THR A 43 10.45 37.86 -8.96
C THR A 43 9.05 37.90 -8.34
N GLN A 44 8.14 38.70 -8.92
CA GLN A 44 6.77 38.80 -8.44
C GLN A 44 6.01 37.47 -8.54
N LEU A 45 6.15 36.75 -9.66
CA LEU A 45 5.56 35.42 -9.80
C LEU A 45 6.11 34.43 -8.78
N THR A 46 7.43 34.46 -8.53
CA THR A 46 8.02 33.59 -7.52
C THR A 46 7.45 33.87 -6.12
N GLU A 47 7.19 35.13 -5.78
CA GLU A 47 6.57 35.48 -4.49
C GLU A 47 5.16 34.89 -4.35
N GLU A 48 4.33 34.99 -5.39
CA GLU A 48 2.98 34.42 -5.40
C GLU A 48 3.02 32.88 -5.24
N THR A 49 3.90 32.21 -5.98
CA THR A 49 4.05 30.74 -5.89
C THR A 49 4.56 30.30 -4.52
N VAL A 50 5.51 31.01 -3.93
CA VAL A 50 6.03 30.72 -2.58
C VAL A 50 4.93 30.90 -1.54
N ASN A 51 4.09 31.93 -1.66
CA ASN A 51 2.96 32.15 -0.76
C ASN A 51 1.92 31.02 -0.85
N LEU A 52 1.60 30.55 -2.05
CA LEU A 52 0.73 29.39 -2.26
C LEU A 52 1.34 28.11 -1.68
N GLN A 53 2.61 27.85 -1.92
CA GLN A 53 3.32 26.69 -1.35
C GLN A 53 3.31 26.74 0.18
N LYS A 54 3.49 27.92 0.78
CA LYS A 54 3.44 28.11 2.24
C LYS A 54 2.04 27.85 2.82
N LEU A 55 0.98 28.20 2.10
CA LEU A 55 -0.40 27.87 2.51
C LEU A 55 -0.67 26.37 2.41
N ASN A 56 -0.27 25.74 1.30
CA ASN A 56 -0.39 24.30 1.11
C ASN A 56 0.38 23.53 2.18
N GLY A 57 1.62 23.93 2.50
CA GLY A 57 2.40 23.34 3.57
C GLY A 57 1.72 23.44 4.94
N ARG A 58 1.07 24.58 5.25
CA ARG A 58 0.28 24.74 6.49
C ARG A 58 -0.94 23.81 6.52
N ASN A 59 -1.65 23.66 5.40
CA ASN A 59 -2.81 22.76 5.33
C ASN A 59 -2.38 21.29 5.46
N ILE A 60 -1.29 20.90 4.79
CA ILE A 60 -0.71 19.55 4.92
C ILE A 60 -0.32 19.29 6.37
N ALA A 61 0.38 20.21 7.02
CA ALA A 61 0.77 20.06 8.42
C ALA A 61 -0.45 19.88 9.34
N LYS A 62 -1.52 20.67 9.16
CA LYS A 62 -2.77 20.52 9.92
C LYS A 62 -3.43 19.16 9.68
N ASN A 63 -3.56 18.75 8.42
CA ASN A 63 -4.16 17.46 8.06
C ASN A 63 -3.36 16.29 8.64
N LEU A 64 -2.03 16.36 8.60
CA LEU A 64 -1.15 15.35 9.19
C LEU A 64 -1.34 15.25 10.71
N THR A 65 -1.49 16.37 11.43
CA THR A 65 -1.76 16.35 12.87
C THR A 65 -3.11 15.70 13.19
N ILE A 66 -4.15 15.97 12.38
CA ILE A 66 -5.46 15.33 12.52
C ILE A 66 -5.34 13.82 12.29
N ILE A 67 -4.70 13.41 11.19
CA ILE A 67 -4.49 11.99 10.87
C ILE A 67 -3.69 11.30 11.97
N GLN A 68 -2.64 11.95 12.48
CA GLN A 68 -1.84 11.41 13.58
C GLN A 68 -2.70 11.19 14.84
N SER A 69 -3.54 12.16 15.17
CA SER A 69 -4.49 12.05 16.28
C SER A 69 -5.44 10.87 16.08
N ASP A 70 -6.07 10.77 14.91
CA ASP A 70 -7.01 9.69 14.60
C ASP A 70 -6.33 8.32 14.64
N LEU A 71 -5.12 8.21 14.09
CA LEU A 71 -4.33 6.98 14.13
C LEU A 71 -4.02 6.57 15.58
N THR A 72 -3.63 7.52 16.44
CA THR A 72 -3.37 7.21 17.85
C THR A 72 -4.63 6.76 18.59
N LYS A 73 -5.79 7.32 18.26
CA LYS A 73 -7.07 6.91 18.83
C LYS A 73 -7.45 5.49 18.39
N VAL A 74 -7.38 5.21 17.09
CA VAL A 74 -7.65 3.86 16.56
C VAL A 74 -6.69 2.83 17.14
N LEU A 75 -5.40 3.18 17.27
CA LEU A 75 -4.42 2.28 17.88
C LEU A 75 -4.71 2.02 19.37
N ALA A 76 -5.16 3.03 20.12
CA ALA A 76 -5.58 2.87 21.51
C ALA A 76 -6.84 1.97 21.62
N GLU A 77 -7.81 2.16 20.73
CA GLU A 77 -9.01 1.33 20.65
C GLU A 77 -8.67 -0.13 20.27
N GLN A 78 -7.79 -0.34 19.29
CA GLN A 78 -7.33 -1.69 18.92
C GLN A 78 -6.58 -2.38 20.06
N LYS A 79 -5.73 -1.64 20.80
CA LYS A 79 -5.08 -2.19 22.00
C LYS A 79 -6.08 -2.60 23.07
N LEU A 80 -7.17 -1.84 23.24
CA LEU A 80 -8.24 -2.20 24.15
C LEU A 80 -8.97 -3.48 23.68
N LEU A 81 -9.25 -3.60 22.39
CA LEU A 81 -9.88 -4.80 21.81
C LEU A 81 -9.01 -6.06 21.96
N VAL A 82 -7.70 -5.98 21.72
CA VAL A 82 -6.79 -7.14 21.87
C VAL A 82 -6.60 -7.54 23.35
N THR A 83 -6.75 -6.60 24.29
CA THR A 83 -6.58 -6.85 25.73
C THR A 83 -7.86 -7.19 26.48
N ASN A 84 -9.03 -6.86 25.94
CA ASN A 84 -10.30 -7.15 26.60
C ASN A 84 -10.66 -8.64 26.45
N ASN A 85 -10.86 -9.31 27.59
CA ASN A 85 -11.30 -10.71 27.66
C ASN A 85 -12.62 -10.95 26.90
N GLN A 86 -13.36 -9.89 26.58
CA GLN A 86 -14.52 -9.91 25.69
C GLN A 86 -14.26 -10.53 24.32
N TRP A 87 -13.07 -10.45 23.72
CA TRP A 87 -12.80 -11.16 22.46
C TRP A 87 -12.72 -12.67 22.64
N LYS A 88 -12.17 -13.14 23.78
CA LYS A 88 -12.20 -14.56 24.14
C LYS A 88 -13.64 -15.00 24.41
N ASP A 89 -14.43 -14.19 25.11
CA ASP A 89 -15.82 -14.52 25.44
C ASP A 89 -16.74 -14.47 24.21
N TYR A 90 -16.54 -13.51 23.29
CA TYR A 90 -17.29 -13.41 22.02
C TYR A 90 -17.01 -14.59 21.09
N LEU A 91 -15.76 -15.06 21.04
CA LEU A 91 -15.38 -16.27 20.31
C LEU A 91 -15.88 -17.55 21.01
N SER A 92 -15.86 -17.60 22.34
CA SER A 92 -16.41 -18.72 23.13
C SER A 92 -17.93 -18.84 23.02
N LEU A 93 -18.68 -17.74 22.97
CA LEU A 93 -20.15 -17.76 23.06
C LEU A 93 -20.85 -18.26 21.79
N ARG A 94 -20.20 -18.15 20.61
CA ARG A 94 -20.83 -18.52 19.33
C ARG A 94 -20.48 -19.89 18.78
N CYS A 95 -19.45 -20.56 19.31
CA CYS A 95 -19.05 -21.88 18.80
C CYS A 95 -19.96 -23.03 19.26
N CYS A 96 -20.89 -22.80 20.20
CA CYS A 96 -21.65 -23.88 20.86
C CYS A 96 -23.17 -23.87 20.68
N ASN A 97 -23.77 -22.94 19.91
CA ASN A 97 -25.24 -22.81 19.85
C ASN A 97 -25.84 -22.86 18.44
N SER A 98 -25.59 -23.94 17.71
CA SER A 98 -26.39 -24.29 16.53
C SER A 98 -26.95 -25.70 16.67
N THR A 99 -28.18 -25.77 17.19
CA THR A 99 -29.05 -26.95 17.13
C THR A 99 -29.31 -27.34 15.67
N MET A 100 -29.24 -28.64 15.40
CA MET A 100 -29.17 -29.23 14.07
C MET A 100 -30.52 -29.28 13.34
N LEU A 101 -30.47 -29.26 11.99
CA LEU A 101 -31.40 -30.00 11.14
C LEU A 101 -30.63 -31.11 10.38
N PRO A 102 -31.17 -32.33 10.24
CA PRO A 102 -30.48 -33.42 9.54
C PRO A 102 -30.78 -33.40 8.03
N TYR A 103 -29.76 -33.51 7.20
CA TYR A 103 -29.90 -33.76 5.75
C TYR A 103 -29.15 -35.04 5.37
N ASN A 104 -29.85 -35.94 4.67
CA ASN A 104 -29.40 -37.26 4.25
C ASN A 104 -28.84 -37.24 2.83
N GLY A 105 -27.69 -37.92 2.64
CA GLY A 105 -27.35 -38.65 1.41
C GLY A 105 -26.52 -37.93 0.34
N GLY A 106 -25.58 -38.68 -0.25
CA GLY A 106 -25.09 -38.47 -1.62
C GLY A 106 -23.58 -38.36 -1.80
N SER A 107 -22.96 -39.43 -2.32
CA SER A 107 -21.55 -39.55 -2.74
C SER A 107 -21.25 -38.82 -4.06
N LEU A 108 -20.04 -38.23 -4.21
CA LEU A 108 -19.26 -38.32 -5.45
C LEU A 108 -17.77 -37.96 -5.23
N ALA A 109 -16.91 -38.56 -6.05
CA ALA A 109 -15.49 -38.75 -5.87
C ALA A 109 -14.59 -37.67 -6.50
N SER A 110 -13.42 -37.45 -5.89
CA SER A 110 -12.12 -37.26 -6.55
C SER A 110 -11.03 -37.68 -5.56
N ILE A 111 -9.84 -38.00 -6.04
CA ILE A 111 -8.73 -38.60 -5.26
C ILE A 111 -8.17 -37.55 -4.27
N ALA A 112 -8.91 -37.29 -3.19
CA ALA A 112 -8.35 -36.77 -1.97
C ALA A 112 -7.55 -37.91 -1.34
N HIS A 113 -6.30 -37.68 -0.98
CA HIS A 113 -5.62 -38.52 0.00
C HIS A 113 -6.43 -38.44 1.30
N SER A 114 -7.45 -39.32 1.42
CA SER A 114 -8.40 -39.43 2.51
C SER A 114 -7.71 -40.07 3.70
N SER A 115 -6.78 -39.32 4.26
CA SER A 115 -6.15 -39.62 5.53
C SER A 115 -6.65 -38.57 6.50
N ASN A 116 -7.33 -39.04 7.53
CA ASN A 116 -8.04 -38.26 8.54
C ASN A 116 -7.04 -37.52 9.46
N TYR A 117 -6.30 -36.57 8.88
CA TYR A 117 -5.26 -35.82 9.58
C TYR A 117 -5.90 -34.74 10.42
N LYS A 118 -5.56 -34.67 11.69
CA LYS A 118 -6.11 -33.62 12.58
C LYS A 118 -5.56 -32.23 12.25
N SER A 119 -4.36 -32.14 11.71
CA SER A 119 -3.77 -30.86 11.34
C SER A 119 -2.62 -31.07 10.36
N CYS A 120 -2.17 -29.98 9.73
CA CYS A 120 -1.01 -30.01 8.85
C CYS A 120 0.24 -30.61 9.54
N ASN A 121 0.45 -30.34 10.83
CA ASN A 121 1.57 -30.92 11.60
C ASN A 121 1.43 -32.44 11.88
N LYS A 122 0.28 -33.06 11.58
CA LYS A 122 0.08 -34.51 11.70
C LYS A 122 0.25 -35.25 10.37
N ILE A 123 0.60 -34.53 9.31
CA ILE A 123 0.87 -35.11 8.00
C ILE A 123 2.29 -35.71 8.04
N PRO A 124 2.47 -37.00 7.69
CA PRO A 124 3.77 -37.66 7.74
C PRO A 124 4.69 -37.25 6.58
N PHE A 125 4.14 -36.60 5.55
CA PHE A 125 4.86 -36.15 4.37
C PHE A 125 5.33 -34.70 4.53
N ARG A 126 6.57 -34.44 4.12
CA ARG A 126 7.19 -33.11 4.12
C ARG A 126 7.06 -32.42 2.76
N VAL A 127 5.84 -32.42 2.23
CA VAL A 127 5.52 -31.83 0.92
C VAL A 127 4.43 -30.80 1.12
N SER A 128 4.66 -29.58 0.66
CA SER A 128 3.64 -28.53 0.71
C SER A 128 2.56 -28.78 -0.32
N GLY A 129 1.31 -28.45 0.00
CA GLY A 129 0.20 -28.66 -0.91
C GLY A 129 -1.17 -28.59 -0.25
N VAL A 130 -2.21 -28.87 -1.02
CA VAL A 130 -3.59 -28.86 -0.53
C VAL A 130 -3.93 -30.20 0.12
N TYR A 131 -4.35 -30.13 1.38
CA TYR A 131 -4.72 -31.29 2.19
C TYR A 131 -6.09 -31.12 2.81
N THR A 132 -6.78 -32.24 2.96
CA THR A 132 -8.01 -32.31 3.76
C THR A 132 -7.64 -32.70 5.20
N ILE A 133 -7.99 -31.84 6.16
CA ILE A 133 -7.77 -32.06 7.59
C ILE A 133 -9.10 -32.08 8.36
N GLN A 134 -9.15 -32.81 9.47
CA GLN A 134 -10.29 -32.87 10.39
C GLN A 134 -9.79 -32.70 11.84
N PRO A 135 -9.68 -31.45 12.34
CA PRO A 135 -9.08 -31.13 13.64
C PRO A 135 -9.71 -31.84 14.83
N GLU A 136 -11.03 -31.95 14.85
CA GLU A 136 -11.77 -32.55 15.95
C GLU A 136 -12.99 -33.36 15.50
N LYS A 137 -13.49 -34.22 16.39
CA LYS A 137 -14.76 -34.95 16.18
C LYS A 137 -15.98 -34.02 16.18
N SER A 138 -15.86 -32.86 16.83
CA SER A 138 -16.83 -31.76 16.88
C SER A 138 -17.07 -31.14 15.49
N PHE A 139 -16.07 -31.24 14.61
CA PHE A 139 -16.17 -30.80 13.22
C PHE A 139 -16.92 -31.87 12.44
N LYS A 140 -18.16 -31.56 12.05
CA LYS A 140 -18.98 -32.48 11.26
C LYS A 140 -18.43 -32.75 9.86
N LYS A 141 -17.53 -31.90 9.35
CA LYS A 141 -16.96 -32.03 8.01
C LYS A 141 -15.45 -31.75 8.01
N PRO A 142 -14.66 -32.54 7.25
CA PRO A 142 -13.28 -32.19 6.95
C PRO A 142 -13.18 -30.84 6.24
N ILE A 143 -12.09 -30.14 6.47
CA ILE A 143 -11.77 -28.86 5.83
C ILE A 143 -10.59 -29.05 4.90
N THR A 144 -10.62 -28.39 3.76
CA THR A 144 -9.50 -28.40 2.81
C THR A 144 -8.69 -27.12 3.02
N VAL A 145 -7.39 -27.28 3.24
CA VAL A 145 -6.45 -26.19 3.51
C VAL A 145 -5.15 -26.42 2.75
N PHE A 146 -4.42 -25.34 2.44
CA PHE A 146 -3.05 -25.47 2.01
C PHE A 146 -2.15 -25.67 3.24
N CYS A 147 -1.40 -26.77 3.28
CA CYS A 147 -0.41 -27.03 4.31
C CYS A 147 0.99 -26.72 3.76
N ASP A 148 1.69 -25.81 4.44
CA ASP A 148 3.12 -25.60 4.21
C ASP A 148 3.92 -26.56 5.11
N GLN A 149 4.62 -27.48 4.46
CA GLN A 149 5.45 -28.51 5.10
C GLN A 149 6.96 -28.24 4.96
N GLU A 150 7.33 -27.19 4.24
CA GLU A 150 8.71 -26.83 3.94
C GLU A 150 9.21 -25.72 4.88
N TYR A 151 8.35 -24.76 5.22
CA TYR A 151 8.70 -23.63 6.05
C TYR A 151 8.85 -24.00 7.54
N GLU A 152 9.97 -23.61 8.16
CA GLU A 152 10.26 -23.78 9.60
C GLU A 152 9.81 -25.13 10.17
N SER A 153 10.32 -26.23 9.62
CA SER A 153 10.00 -27.63 10.00
C SER A 153 8.58 -28.12 9.64
N GLY A 154 7.81 -27.32 8.92
CA GLY A 154 6.52 -27.68 8.35
C GLY A 154 5.38 -27.78 9.35
N GLY A 155 4.20 -28.12 8.83
CA GLY A 155 2.99 -28.34 9.63
C GLY A 155 2.11 -27.10 9.77
N TRP A 156 2.32 -26.10 8.93
CA TRP A 156 1.56 -24.86 8.93
C TRP A 156 0.31 -24.98 8.08
N ALA A 157 -0.82 -24.47 8.58
CA ALA A 157 -2.02 -24.27 7.77
C ALA A 157 -2.04 -22.81 7.29
N VAL A 158 -2.09 -22.61 5.98
CA VAL A 158 -2.05 -21.28 5.38
C VAL A 158 -3.47 -20.72 5.28
N ILE A 159 -3.67 -19.53 5.85
CA ILE A 159 -4.98 -18.85 5.88
C ILE A 159 -5.14 -17.80 4.76
N GLN A 160 -4.03 -17.33 4.22
CA GLN A 160 -3.96 -16.38 3.10
C GLN A 160 -2.67 -16.63 2.33
N HIS A 161 -2.73 -16.63 1.01
CA HIS A 161 -1.57 -16.74 0.14
C HIS A 161 -1.60 -15.69 -0.97
N ARG A 162 -0.52 -14.91 -1.13
CA ARG A 162 -0.35 -13.83 -2.12
C ARG A 162 1.04 -13.90 -2.75
N TYR A 163 1.13 -13.79 -4.07
CA TYR A 163 2.41 -13.80 -4.77
C TYR A 163 2.42 -13.13 -6.15
N ASP A 164 1.29 -13.05 -6.87
CA ASP A 164 1.24 -12.53 -8.25
C ASP A 164 0.12 -11.51 -8.53
N GLY A 165 -0.81 -11.32 -7.59
CA GLY A 165 -1.96 -10.44 -7.75
C GLY A 165 -3.06 -10.96 -8.69
N SER A 166 -3.06 -12.26 -9.04
CA SER A 166 -4.06 -12.88 -9.89
C SER A 166 -5.48 -12.87 -9.29
N THR A 167 -5.58 -12.86 -7.96
CA THR A 167 -6.87 -12.81 -7.25
C THR A 167 -7.12 -11.39 -6.73
N ASN A 168 -8.32 -10.86 -6.98
CA ASN A 168 -8.76 -9.58 -6.40
C ASN A 168 -9.10 -9.77 -4.89
N PHE A 169 -8.45 -9.02 -4.01
CA PHE A 169 -8.72 -8.99 -2.57
C PHE A 169 -9.57 -7.78 -2.13
N TYR A 170 -9.90 -6.86 -3.04
CA TYR A 170 -10.88 -5.80 -2.78
C TYR A 170 -12.30 -6.37 -2.91
N ARG A 171 -12.79 -6.95 -1.81
CA ARG A 171 -13.97 -7.81 -1.73
C ARG A 171 -14.88 -7.38 -0.58
N GLY A 172 -16.16 -7.72 -0.65
CA GLY A 172 -17.13 -7.42 0.42
C GLY A 172 -16.92 -8.30 1.66
N TRP A 173 -17.48 -7.89 2.80
CA TRP A 173 -17.39 -8.65 4.06
C TRP A 173 -17.90 -10.09 3.94
N GLN A 174 -18.96 -10.31 3.16
CA GLN A 174 -19.52 -11.63 2.95
C GLN A 174 -18.52 -12.57 2.25
N GLU A 175 -17.74 -12.08 1.28
CA GLU A 175 -16.71 -12.87 0.61
C GLU A 175 -15.54 -13.20 1.55
N TYR A 176 -15.12 -12.28 2.42
CA TYR A 176 -14.13 -12.55 3.46
C TYR A 176 -14.61 -13.57 4.51
N LYS A 177 -15.92 -13.58 4.74
CA LYS A 177 -16.57 -14.54 5.60
C LYS A 177 -16.58 -15.93 4.93
N ASP A 178 -16.96 -16.02 3.68
CA ASP A 178 -17.13 -17.30 2.96
C ASP A 178 -15.83 -17.86 2.34
N GLY A 179 -14.77 -17.05 2.24
CA GLY A 179 -13.52 -17.42 1.58
C GLY A 179 -13.56 -17.19 0.07
N PHE A 180 -12.40 -16.96 -0.54
CA PHE A 180 -12.30 -16.76 -1.99
C PHE A 180 -10.89 -17.09 -2.52
N GLY A 181 -10.79 -17.27 -3.84
CA GLY A 181 -9.54 -17.62 -4.53
C GLY A 181 -9.34 -19.12 -4.68
N ASP A 182 -8.13 -19.52 -5.04
CA ASP A 182 -7.74 -20.91 -5.30
C ASP A 182 -6.67 -21.35 -4.30
N LEU A 183 -6.88 -22.49 -3.64
CA LEU A 183 -5.92 -23.05 -2.67
C LEU A 183 -4.58 -23.43 -3.30
N GLU A 184 -4.54 -23.66 -4.62
CA GLU A 184 -3.30 -23.86 -5.38
C GLU A 184 -2.69 -22.54 -5.90
N GLY A 185 -3.39 -21.41 -5.73
CA GLY A 185 -3.00 -20.07 -6.17
C GLY A 185 -3.11 -19.03 -5.06
N GLU A 186 -3.62 -17.84 -5.39
CA GLU A 186 -3.90 -16.79 -4.41
C GLU A 186 -5.29 -16.96 -3.79
N PHE A 187 -5.38 -16.99 -2.47
CA PHE A 187 -6.63 -17.21 -1.75
C PHE A 187 -6.71 -16.54 -0.38
N TRP A 188 -7.95 -16.43 0.10
CA TRP A 188 -8.34 -16.14 1.47
C TRP A 188 -9.20 -17.30 2.00
N LEU A 189 -8.73 -17.96 3.05
CA LEU A 189 -9.47 -19.05 3.70
C LEU A 189 -10.65 -18.47 4.49
N ALA A 190 -11.84 -19.03 4.31
CA ALA A 190 -13.10 -18.57 4.88
C ALA A 190 -13.04 -18.33 6.41
N THR A 191 -13.53 -17.16 6.86
CA THR A 191 -13.63 -16.83 8.28
C THR A 191 -14.84 -17.49 8.95
N SER A 192 -15.94 -17.79 8.23
CA SER A 192 -17.14 -18.47 8.78
C SER A 192 -17.08 -19.98 8.81
N MET A 193 -15.88 -20.54 8.86
CA MET A 193 -15.75 -21.87 9.43
C MET A 193 -16.13 -21.74 10.92
N GLU A 194 -17.34 -22.16 11.32
CA GLU A 194 -17.75 -22.36 12.73
C GLU A 194 -16.91 -23.45 13.44
N ASN A 195 -15.64 -23.59 13.06
CA ASN A 195 -14.78 -24.73 13.22
C ASN A 195 -13.34 -24.32 12.83
N ILE A 196 -12.81 -23.20 13.33
CA ILE A 196 -11.35 -23.02 13.51
C ILE A 196 -11.03 -22.73 14.99
N CYS A 197 -12.05 -22.66 15.85
CA CYS A 197 -11.93 -22.47 17.29
C CYS A 197 -11.60 -23.75 18.07
N VAL A 198 -11.23 -24.84 17.40
CA VAL A 198 -10.66 -25.99 18.13
C VAL A 198 -9.19 -25.74 18.34
N GLU A 199 -8.93 -25.30 19.56
CA GLU A 199 -7.67 -25.37 20.28
C GLU A 199 -6.49 -24.77 19.53
N LYS A 200 -6.14 -23.52 19.91
CA LYS A 200 -4.93 -22.79 19.51
C LYS A 200 -3.92 -23.70 18.80
N PRO A 201 -3.80 -23.64 17.45
CA PRO A 201 -2.65 -24.22 16.83
C PRO A 201 -1.48 -23.45 17.44
N LYS A 202 -0.57 -24.15 18.13
CA LYS A 202 0.63 -23.53 18.70
C LYS A 202 1.45 -22.77 17.63
N ASN A 203 1.11 -22.96 16.36
CA ASN A 203 1.76 -22.45 15.16
C ASN A 203 0.69 -21.86 14.19
N MET A 204 -0.04 -20.83 14.59
CA MET A 204 -0.93 -20.09 13.68
C MET A 204 -0.72 -18.59 13.84
N LEU A 205 0.35 -18.09 13.23
CA LEU A 205 0.40 -16.80 12.55
C LEU A 205 1.79 -16.65 11.91
N GLN A 206 1.85 -16.54 10.59
CA GLN A 206 2.89 -15.73 9.93
C GLN A 206 2.23 -14.98 8.78
N VAL A 207 2.27 -13.64 8.88
CA VAL A 207 1.93 -12.74 7.78
C VAL A 207 3.25 -12.37 7.12
N TRP A 208 3.51 -12.91 5.93
CA TRP A 208 4.67 -12.51 5.12
C TRP A 208 4.32 -11.28 4.28
N PHE A 209 5.14 -10.23 4.40
CA PHE A 209 5.18 -9.13 3.44
C PHE A 209 6.35 -9.39 2.47
N GLY A 210 6.13 -10.22 1.47
CA GLY A 210 7.06 -10.37 0.35
C GLY A 210 6.94 -9.17 -0.59
N ILE A 211 7.66 -8.08 -0.31
CA ILE A 211 7.97 -7.07 -1.33
C ILE A 211 9.18 -7.62 -2.09
N ARG A 212 8.99 -7.93 -3.38
CA ARG A 212 10.12 -8.15 -4.29
C ARG A 212 10.41 -6.84 -5.03
#